data_AF-A0A177ZHA5-F1
#
_entry.id   AF-A0A177ZHA5-F1
#
_cell.length_a   1.000
_cell.length_b   1.000
_cell.length_c   1.000
_cell.angle_alpha   90.00
_cell.angle_beta   90.00
_cell.angle_gamma   90.00
#
_symmetry.space_group_name_H-M   'P 1'
#
loop_
_entity.id
_entity.type
_entity.pdbx_description
1 polymer ?
#
loop_
_entity_poly.entity_id
_entity_poly.type
_entity_poly.pdbx_seq_one_letter_code
_entity_poly.pdbx_strand_id
1 'polypeptide(L)'
;MLKESIKVLGIISSLLVIVGLVLMFSSVSFGTFLGDIWLANQVEGIADTSQYMIVLETHKNNFVIAGSILFAVGVITAILTYFIYLFYGIRETTISPDNKN
;
A
#
# COMPACT_ATOMS: atom_id res chain seq x y z
N MET A 1 -4.11 -25.20 -7.45
CA MET A 1 -5.10 -24.11 -7.44
C MET A 1 -5.15 -23.31 -6.14
N LEU A 2 -5.88 -23.68 -5.08
CA LEU A 2 -6.11 -22.77 -3.93
C LEU A 2 -4.83 -22.40 -3.16
N LYS A 3 -3.90 -23.36 -2.96
CA LYS A 3 -2.58 -23.11 -2.35
C LYS A 3 -1.71 -22.14 -3.17
N GLU A 4 -1.81 -22.18 -4.50
CA GLU A 4 -1.09 -21.26 -5.40
C GLU A 4 -1.70 -19.86 -5.36
N SER A 5 -3.03 -19.75 -5.34
CA SER A 5 -3.74 -18.47 -5.22
C SER A 5 -3.41 -17.77 -3.90
N ILE A 6 -3.35 -18.50 -2.79
CA ILE A 6 -2.94 -17.97 -1.47
C ILE A 6 -1.49 -17.45 -1.52
N LYS A 7 -0.59 -18.17 -2.19
CA LYS A 7 0.81 -17.75 -2.34
C LYS A 7 0.93 -16.45 -3.14
N VAL A 8 0.18 -16.32 -4.25
CA VAL A 8 0.15 -15.11 -5.06
C VAL A 8 -0.42 -13.92 -4.28
N LEU A 9 -1.50 -14.13 -3.51
CA LEU A 9 -2.07 -13.10 -2.64
C LEU A 9 -1.07 -12.58 -1.60
N GLY A 10 -0.28 -13.48 -0.99
CA GLY A 10 0.79 -13.10 -0.07
C GLY A 10 1.86 -12.21 -0.70
N ILE A 11 2.27 -12.52 -1.94
CA ILE A 11 3.25 -11.70 -2.68
C ILE A 11 2.67 -10.33 -3.00
N ILE A 12 1.44 -10.27 -3.52
CA ILE A 12 0.76 -9.00 -3.87
C ILE A 12 0.57 -8.14 -2.61
N SER A 13 0.14 -8.74 -1.50
CA SER A 13 -0.02 -8.05 -0.22
C SER A 13 1.29 -7.46 0.28
N SER A 14 2.40 -8.22 0.22
CA SER A 14 3.72 -7.73 0.59
C SER A 14 4.16 -6.55 -0.27
N LEU A 15 3.95 -6.62 -1.59
CA LEU A 15 4.23 -5.51 -2.50
C LEU A 15 3.39 -4.28 -2.16
N LEU A 16 2.09 -4.45 -1.86
CA LEU A 16 1.22 -3.35 -1.47
C LEU A 16 1.70 -2.64 -0.20
N VAL A 17 2.14 -3.40 0.80
CA VAL A 17 2.71 -2.86 2.05
C VAL A 17 3.98 -2.07 1.74
N ILE A 18 4.91 -2.63 0.97
CA ILE A 18 6.18 -1.97 0.63
C ILE A 18 5.91 -0.67 -0.14
N VAL A 19 5.07 -0.73 -1.18
CA VAL A 19 4.72 0.44 -1.99
C VAL A 19 4.00 1.49 -1.14
N GLY A 20 3.07 1.09 -0.29
CA GLY A 20 2.38 1.98 0.63
C GLY A 20 3.34 2.73 1.56
N LEU A 21 4.30 2.01 2.17
CA LEU A 21 5.33 2.61 3.02
C LEU A 21 6.23 3.57 2.22
N VAL A 22 6.69 3.16 1.03
CA VAL A 22 7.53 4.01 0.18
C VAL A 22 6.82 5.32 -0.17
N LEU A 23 5.52 5.26 -0.51
CA LEU A 23 4.73 6.45 -0.81
C LEU A 23 4.52 7.35 0.41
N MET A 24 4.28 6.78 1.60
CA MET A 24 4.13 7.56 2.84
C MET A 24 5.42 8.29 3.22
N PHE A 25 6.56 7.58 3.24
CA PHE A 25 7.84 8.16 3.67
C PHE A 25 8.49 9.05 2.62
N SER A 26 8.30 8.75 1.32
CA SER A 26 8.80 9.58 0.23
C SER A 26 7.84 10.72 -0.17
N SER A 27 6.73 10.89 0.56
CA SER A 27 5.70 11.89 0.27
C SER A 27 6.23 13.32 0.23
N VAL A 28 7.22 13.64 1.05
CA VAL A 28 7.88 14.96 1.05
C VAL A 28 8.63 15.17 -0.26
N SER A 29 9.47 14.22 -0.66
CA SER A 29 10.25 14.33 -1.90
C SER A 29 9.35 14.41 -3.13
N PHE A 30 8.30 13.59 -3.21
CA PHE A 30 7.34 13.65 -4.31
C PHE A 30 6.49 14.93 -4.28
N GLY A 31 6.08 15.38 -3.10
CA GLY A 31 5.36 16.63 -2.91
C GLY A 31 6.18 17.84 -3.37
N THR A 32 7.45 17.92 -2.95
CA THR A 32 8.37 18.98 -3.36
C THR A 32 8.62 18.95 -4.87
N PHE A 33 8.87 17.78 -5.44
CA PHE A 33 9.06 17.64 -6.88
C PHE A 33 7.85 18.13 -7.69
N LEU A 34 6.63 17.78 -7.28
CA LEU A 34 5.42 18.27 -7.95
C LEU A 34 5.17 19.76 -7.69
N GLY A 35 5.48 20.24 -6.49
CA GLY A 35 5.42 21.67 -6.16
C GLY A 35 6.36 22.50 -7.03
N ASP A 36 7.58 22.02 -7.26
CA ASP A 36 8.59 22.69 -8.08
C ASP A 36 8.20 22.68 -9.57
N ILE A 37 7.63 21.58 -10.06
CA ILE A 37 7.06 21.52 -11.41
C ILE A 37 5.90 22.50 -11.55
N TRP A 38 5.01 22.56 -10.55
CA TRP A 38 3.90 23.49 -10.56
C TRP A 38 4.40 24.94 -10.57
N LEU A 39 5.41 25.27 -9.77
CA LEU A 39 6.03 26.59 -9.73
C LEU A 39 6.68 26.96 -11.08
N ALA A 40 7.38 26.03 -11.72
CA ALA A 40 8.01 26.23 -13.02
C ALA A 40 7.00 26.51 -14.15
N ASN A 41 5.75 26.10 -13.98
CA ASN A 41 4.66 26.36 -14.92
C ASN A 41 3.94 27.69 -14.69
N GLN A 42 4.29 28.43 -13.62
CA GLN A 42 3.74 29.75 -13.38
C GLN A 42 4.40 30.82 -14.26
N VAL A 43 3.67 31.89 -14.54
CA VAL A 43 4.18 33.03 -15.30
C VAL A 43 5.41 33.60 -14.56
N GLU A 44 6.57 33.54 -15.20
CA GLU A 44 7.90 33.92 -14.66
C GLU A 44 8.50 32.98 -13.60
N GLY A 45 7.87 31.86 -13.26
CA GLY A 45 8.36 30.94 -12.21
C GLY A 45 8.26 31.53 -10.80
N ILE A 46 7.42 32.56 -10.64
CA ILE A 46 7.22 33.28 -9.38
C ILE A 46 5.81 32.96 -8.89
N ALA A 47 5.71 32.52 -7.64
CA ALA A 47 4.44 32.34 -6.95
C ALA A 47 4.52 32.94 -5.56
N ASP A 48 3.38 33.37 -5.04
CA ASP A 48 3.27 33.73 -3.63
C ASP A 48 3.65 32.51 -2.77
N THR A 49 4.48 32.73 -1.75
CA THR A 49 4.96 31.66 -0.85
C THR A 49 3.82 30.91 -0.19
N SER A 50 2.72 31.59 0.14
CA SER A 50 1.52 30.95 0.71
C SER A 50 0.84 30.02 -0.30
N GLN A 51 0.76 30.42 -1.58
CA GLN A 51 0.16 29.58 -2.62
C GLN A 51 1.01 28.34 -2.91
N TYR A 52 2.34 28.51 -3.02
CA TYR A 52 3.26 27.38 -3.20
C TYR A 52 3.15 26.38 -2.04
N MET A 53 3.09 26.88 -0.80
CA MET A 53 3.01 26.02 0.38
C MET A 53 1.69 25.22 0.44
N ILE A 54 0.56 25.82 0.04
CA ILE A 54 -0.72 25.11 -0.06
C ILE A 54 -0.66 23.98 -1.10
N VAL A 55 -0.08 24.25 -2.28
CA VAL A 55 0.08 23.24 -3.35
C VAL A 55 1.00 22.11 -2.89
N LEU A 56 2.13 22.46 -2.27
CA LEU A 56 3.09 21.52 -1.72
C LEU A 56 2.47 20.60 -0.66
N GLU A 57 1.75 21.17 0.32
CA GLU A 57 1.05 20.40 1.35
C GLU A 57 -0.02 19.50 0.75
N THR A 58 -0.75 19.98 -0.25
CA THR A 58 -1.77 19.19 -0.94
C THR A 58 -1.16 17.96 -1.62
N HIS A 59 -0.07 18.13 -2.39
CA HIS A 59 0.61 17.01 -3.03
C HIS A 59 1.20 16.03 -2.03
N LYS A 60 1.88 16.53 -0.98
CA LYS A 60 2.41 15.70 0.09
C LYS A 60 1.30 14.87 0.75
N ASN A 61 0.19 15.53 1.12
CA ASN A 61 -0.91 14.87 1.82
C ASN A 61 -1.56 13.80 0.95
N ASN A 62 -1.71 14.03 -0.36
CA ASN A 62 -2.22 13.04 -1.30
C ASN A 62 -1.35 11.77 -1.33
N PHE A 63 -0.02 11.90 -1.33
CA PHE A 63 0.88 10.74 -1.28
C PHE A 63 0.81 10.00 0.06
N VAL A 64 0.72 10.72 1.18
CA VAL A 64 0.54 10.10 2.50
C VAL A 64 -0.78 9.33 2.56
N ILE A 65 -1.88 9.92 2.10
CA ILE A 65 -3.21 9.29 2.10
C ILE A 65 -3.22 8.06 1.19
N ALA A 66 -2.73 8.18 -0.04
CA ALA A 66 -2.67 7.07 -0.98
C ALA A 66 -1.79 5.92 -0.45
N GLY A 67 -0.61 6.26 0.09
CA GLY A 67 0.29 5.29 0.71
C GLY A 67 -0.34 4.60 1.92
N SER A 68 -1.08 5.35 2.76
CA SER A 68 -1.81 4.81 3.92
C SER A 68 -2.89 3.81 3.52
N ILE A 69 -3.65 4.11 2.45
CA ILE A 69 -4.69 3.21 1.93
C ILE A 69 -4.04 1.92 1.41
N LEU A 70 -2.99 2.03 0.60
CA LEU A 70 -2.28 0.86 0.07
C LEU A 70 -1.66 0.00 1.19
N PHE A 71 -1.07 0.65 2.19
CA PHE A 71 -0.54 -0.03 3.37
C PHE A 71 -1.64 -0.75 4.14
N ALA A 72 -2.75 -0.08 4.46
CA ALA A 72 -3.86 -0.67 5.20
C ALA A 72 -4.48 -1.85 4.46
N VAL A 73 -4.73 -1.72 3.14
CA VAL A 73 -5.25 -2.81 2.30
C VAL A 73 -4.24 -3.96 2.26
N GLY A 74 -2.94 -3.66 2.13
CA GLY A 74 -1.87 -4.64 2.17
C GLY A 74 -1.87 -5.46 3.46
N VAL A 75 -1.94 -4.78 4.61
CA VAL A 75 -1.97 -5.40 5.95
C VAL A 75 -3.25 -6.23 6.14
N ILE A 76 -4.42 -5.70 5.79
CA ILE A 76 -5.69 -6.44 5.91
C ILE A 76 -5.64 -7.71 5.05
N THR A 77 -5.12 -7.61 3.83
CA THR A 77 -4.99 -8.76 2.92
C THR A 77 -4.02 -9.79 3.49
N ALA A 78 -2.91 -9.37 4.11
CA ALA A 78 -1.96 -10.28 4.77
C ALA A 78 -2.64 -11.04 5.91
N ILE A 79 -3.38 -10.33 6.77
CA ILE A 79 -4.12 -10.90 7.90
C ILE A 79 -5.14 -11.92 7.40
N LEU A 80 -5.96 -11.55 6.42
CA LEU A 80 -6.96 -12.46 5.83
C LEU A 80 -6.29 -13.70 5.21
N THR A 81 -5.20 -13.52 4.48
CA THR A 81 -4.45 -14.63 3.86
C THR A 81 -3.92 -15.59 4.93
N TYR A 82 -3.39 -15.06 6.04
CA TYR A 82 -2.93 -15.86 7.18
C TYR A 82 -4.07 -16.66 7.82
N PHE A 83 -5.22 -16.02 8.09
CA PHE A 83 -6.38 -16.71 8.66
C PHE A 83 -6.95 -17.77 7.72
N ILE A 84 -7.03 -17.50 6.42
CA ILE A 84 -7.49 -18.48 5.42
C ILE A 84 -6.56 -19.69 5.41
N TYR A 85 -5.24 -19.47 5.39
CA TYR A 85 -4.26 -20.55 5.43
C TYR A 85 -4.40 -21.40 6.70
N LEU A 86 -4.52 -20.77 7.85
CA LEU A 86 -4.70 -21.44 9.14
C LEU A 86 -6.00 -22.26 9.18
N PHE A 87 -7.12 -21.71 8.73
CA PHE A 87 -8.40 -22.40 8.72
C PHE A 87 -8.43 -23.59 7.74
N TYR A 88 -7.78 -23.46 6.58
CA TYR A 88 -7.61 -24.57 5.64
C TYR A 88 -6.68 -25.65 6.18
N GLY A 89 -5.58 -25.27 6.83
CA GLY A 89 -4.67 -26.22 7.49
C GLY A 89 -5.38 -27.03 8.58
N ILE A 90 -6.22 -26.39 9.40
CA ILE A 90 -7.01 -27.07 10.43
C ILE A 90 -8.02 -28.06 9.80
N ARG A 91 -8.66 -27.72 8.68
CA ARG A 91 -9.57 -28.65 7.98
C ARG A 91 -8.86 -29.89 7.43
N GLU A 92 -7.62 -29.79 6.96
CA GLU A 92 -6.85 -30.97 6.54
C GLU A 92 -6.55 -31.91 7.73
N THR A 93 -6.36 -31.37 8.94
CA THR A 93 -6.10 -32.18 10.14
C THR A 93 -7.33 -32.84 10.76
N THR A 94 -8.53 -32.25 10.64
CA THR A 94 -9.76 -32.78 11.24
C THR A 94 -10.52 -33.76 10.35
N ILE A 95 -10.27 -33.75 9.04
CA ILE A 95 -10.91 -34.64 8.05
C ILE A 95 -9.94 -35.75 7.60
N SER A 96 -8.75 -35.85 8.20
CA SER A 96 -7.90 -37.03 7.99
C SER A 96 -8.70 -38.26 8.39
N PRO A 97 -9.01 -39.17 7.46
CA PRO A 97 -9.81 -40.33 7.77
C PRO A 97 -8.98 -41.19 8.70
N ASP A 98 -9.38 -41.20 9.97
CA ASP A 98 -9.19 -42.35 10.85
C ASP A 98 -10.01 -43.52 10.28
N ASN A 99 -9.53 -44.02 9.14
CA ASN A 99 -9.95 -45.22 8.46
C ASN A 99 -8.76 -45.61 7.60
N LYS A 100 -7.86 -46.35 8.21
CA LYS A 100 -7.42 -47.64 7.68
C LYS A 100 -6.63 -48.41 8.73
N ASN A 101 -7.29 -49.48 9.19
CA ASN A 101 -6.80 -50.70 9.81
C ASN A 101 -6.45 -50.67 11.29
#